data_AF-A0AA91T0M8-F1
#
_entry.id   AF-A0AA91T0M8-F1
#
_cell.length_a   1.000
_cell.length_b   1.000
_cell.length_c   1.000
_cell.angle_alpha   90.00
_cell.angle_beta   90.00
_cell.angle_gamma   90.00
#
_symmetry.space_group_name_H-M   'P 1'
#
loop_
_entity.id
_entity.type
_entity.pdbx_description
1 polymer ?
#
loop_
_entity_poly.entity_id
_entity_poly.type
_entity_poly.pdbx_seq_one_letter_code
_entity_poly.pdbx_strand_id
1 'polypeptide(L)'
;MNVFSDSGELYTIRNEFFTNQHRKILSYSLDSFSDETKLKVLEFKIRSAVSLGEDASSMIEEGRFLFPGNDEIFNALQSWNDLKTFGTDESTYFDDVKEAKFELQAVLTAFYMVKFHGDYDSAISLLVNFNNQNPNNLHELEPYLVLIQLYLIQENYTEAKKLYQSFQKFPPSSRDSIIYQVLESWMLSIQGGSDNISNSYYFYYELLSTEFENDPQGKFHILSVLFALTLQMKHYPEAQELADQIATLGYEGPQQADYIANQIAFDYLTKDGDNVGALLKQLYQSNPEHHLLKDLKSKNDNFNEIIAKYQAA
;
A
#
# COMPACT_ATOMS: atom_id res chain seq x y z
N MET A 1 -10.22 24.81 -18.70
CA MET A 1 -10.12 24.58 -17.24
C MET A 1 -8.74 24.04 -16.96
N ASN A 2 -8.13 24.38 -15.82
CA ASN A 2 -6.80 23.87 -15.47
C ASN A 2 -6.94 22.37 -15.18
N VAL A 3 -6.57 21.52 -16.14
CA VAL A 3 -6.79 20.06 -16.13
C VAL A 3 -5.83 19.32 -15.17
N PHE A 4 -4.95 20.07 -14.49
CA PHE A 4 -3.69 19.55 -13.94
C PHE A 4 -3.54 19.68 -12.45
N SER A 5 -4.40 20.43 -11.79
CA SER A 5 -4.45 20.37 -10.35
C SER A 5 -5.15 19.07 -9.95
N ASP A 6 -4.54 18.32 -9.05
CA ASP A 6 -5.28 17.53 -8.06
C ASP A 6 -6.07 18.53 -7.16
N SER A 7 -6.77 19.51 -7.74
CA SER A 7 -7.75 20.40 -7.10
C SER A 7 -9.09 20.29 -7.83
N GLY A 8 -9.26 19.23 -8.63
CA GLY A 8 -10.54 18.81 -9.18
C GLY A 8 -11.34 17.97 -8.18
N GLU A 9 -12.52 17.54 -8.60
CA GLU A 9 -13.48 16.80 -7.75
C GLU A 9 -12.91 15.49 -7.16
N LEU A 10 -11.91 14.88 -7.81
CA LEU A 10 -11.29 13.63 -7.37
C LEU A 10 -10.15 13.79 -6.35
N TYR A 11 -9.71 15.01 -6.04
CA TYR A 11 -8.58 15.20 -5.13
C TYR A 11 -8.83 14.58 -3.75
N THR A 12 -9.96 14.96 -3.14
CA THR A 12 -10.28 14.53 -1.78
C THR A 12 -10.44 13.02 -1.69
N ILE A 13 -11.20 12.41 -2.62
CA ILE A 13 -11.43 10.96 -2.61
C ILE A 13 -10.15 10.16 -2.85
N ARG A 14 -9.21 10.68 -3.66
CA ARG A 14 -7.89 10.07 -3.84
C ARG A 14 -7.07 10.13 -2.55
N ASN A 15 -6.98 11.30 -1.92
CA ASN A 15 -6.28 11.45 -0.65
C ASN A 15 -6.83 10.47 0.40
N GLU A 16 -8.15 10.39 0.51
CA GLU A 16 -8.82 9.47 1.41
C GLU A 16 -8.53 8.00 1.08
N PHE A 17 -8.48 7.65 -0.21
CA PHE A 17 -8.22 6.28 -0.64
C PHE A 17 -6.82 5.83 -0.27
N PHE A 18 -5.81 6.64 -0.61
CA PHE A 18 -4.40 6.33 -0.34
C PHE A 18 -4.00 6.54 1.13
N THR A 19 -4.90 7.07 1.97
CA THR A 19 -4.74 7.16 3.43
C THR A 19 -5.64 6.19 4.20
N ASN A 20 -6.23 5.20 3.52
CA ASN A 20 -7.11 4.16 4.08
C ASN A 20 -8.40 4.68 4.75
N GLN A 21 -8.91 5.85 4.36
CA GLN A 21 -10.19 6.41 4.82
C GLN A 21 -11.39 5.82 4.03
N HIS A 22 -11.46 4.49 3.98
CA HIS A 22 -12.42 3.76 3.14
C HIS A 22 -13.89 3.96 3.53
N ARG A 23 -14.20 4.15 4.83
CA ARG A 23 -15.57 4.43 5.29
C ARG A 23 -16.04 5.79 4.82
N LYS A 24 -15.18 6.80 4.91
CA LYS A 24 -15.46 8.13 4.36
C LYS A 24 -15.75 8.08 2.87
N ILE A 25 -14.98 7.33 2.10
CA ILE A 25 -15.21 7.14 0.66
C ILE A 25 -16.57 6.51 0.37
N LEU A 26 -16.95 5.47 1.12
CA LEU A 26 -18.24 4.81 0.97
C LEU A 26 -19.42 5.75 1.25
N SER A 27 -19.23 6.78 2.09
CA SER A 27 -20.27 7.74 2.46
C SER A 27 -20.63 8.75 1.35
N TYR A 28 -19.77 8.93 0.34
CA TYR A 28 -20.03 9.88 -0.74
C TYR A 28 -21.25 9.50 -1.59
N SER A 29 -22.06 10.50 -1.96
CA SER A 29 -23.08 10.33 -3.00
C SER A 29 -22.48 10.55 -4.39
N LEU A 30 -22.79 9.68 -5.36
CA LEU A 30 -22.36 9.85 -6.75
C LEU A 30 -22.93 11.14 -7.37
N ASP A 31 -24.10 11.60 -6.91
CA ASP A 31 -24.73 12.83 -7.41
C ASP A 31 -23.95 14.10 -7.05
N SER A 32 -22.97 14.02 -6.14
CA SER A 32 -22.09 15.13 -5.77
C SER A 32 -20.92 15.32 -6.73
N PHE A 33 -20.80 14.48 -7.76
CA PHE A 33 -19.70 14.46 -8.72
C PHE A 33 -20.21 14.68 -10.14
N SER A 34 -19.36 15.22 -11.02
CA SER A 34 -19.65 15.38 -12.44
C SER A 34 -19.80 14.03 -13.15
N ASP A 35 -20.54 14.00 -14.26
CA ASP A 35 -20.77 12.75 -15.00
C ASP A 35 -19.45 12.12 -15.49
N GLU A 36 -18.42 12.94 -15.75
CA GLU A 36 -17.09 12.48 -16.15
C GLU A 36 -16.31 11.80 -15.01
N THR A 37 -16.58 12.12 -13.75
CA THR A 37 -15.82 11.63 -12.59
C THR A 37 -16.54 10.51 -11.83
N LYS A 38 -17.87 10.40 -11.96
CA LYS A 38 -18.69 9.40 -11.24
C LYS A 38 -18.20 7.97 -11.38
N LEU A 39 -17.77 7.54 -12.57
CA LEU A 39 -17.26 6.17 -12.77
C LEU A 39 -16.01 5.91 -11.91
N LYS A 40 -15.08 6.85 -11.86
CA LYS A 40 -13.86 6.72 -11.03
C LYS A 40 -14.16 6.79 -9.54
N VAL A 41 -15.15 7.61 -9.14
CA VAL A 41 -15.66 7.63 -7.75
C VAL A 41 -16.24 6.27 -7.38
N LEU A 42 -17.07 5.68 -8.25
CA LEU A 42 -17.65 4.37 -8.03
C LEU A 42 -16.57 3.28 -7.94
N GLU A 43 -15.54 3.33 -8.79
CA GLU A 43 -14.36 2.46 -8.69
C GLU A 43 -13.72 2.55 -7.29
N PHE A 44 -13.44 3.76 -6.77
CA PHE A 44 -12.87 3.94 -5.43
C PHE A 44 -13.79 3.43 -4.32
N LYS A 45 -15.11 3.62 -4.46
CA LYS A 45 -16.10 3.10 -3.52
C LYS A 45 -16.09 1.57 -3.49
N ILE A 46 -16.13 0.92 -4.65
CA ILE A 46 -16.10 -0.55 -4.75
C ILE A 46 -14.80 -1.10 -4.15
N ARG A 47 -13.65 -0.53 -4.53
CA ARG A 47 -12.34 -0.94 -3.97
C ARG A 47 -12.26 -0.73 -2.46
N SER A 48 -12.85 0.35 -1.95
CA SER A 48 -12.92 0.64 -0.51
C SER A 48 -13.78 -0.37 0.25
N ALA A 49 -14.93 -0.78 -0.30
CA ALA A 49 -15.75 -1.85 0.26
C ALA A 49 -14.95 -3.16 0.35
N VAL A 50 -14.27 -3.56 -0.74
CA VAL A 50 -13.45 -4.77 -0.76
C VAL A 50 -12.29 -4.68 0.26
N SER A 51 -11.62 -3.53 0.37
CA SER A 51 -10.55 -3.32 1.37
C SER A 51 -11.04 -3.43 2.82
N LEU A 52 -12.27 -2.99 3.09
CA LEU A 52 -12.93 -3.16 4.39
C LEU A 52 -13.47 -4.58 4.60
N GLY A 53 -13.36 -5.44 3.58
CA GLY A 53 -13.86 -6.79 3.62
C GLY A 53 -15.38 -6.89 3.43
N GLU A 54 -16.00 -5.90 2.84
CA GLU A 54 -17.43 -5.91 2.52
C GLU A 54 -17.64 -6.47 1.11
N ASP A 55 -18.76 -7.15 0.91
CA ASP A 55 -19.16 -7.61 -0.42
C ASP A 55 -19.67 -6.43 -1.26
N ALA A 56 -18.99 -6.16 -2.37
CA ALA A 56 -19.31 -5.06 -3.26
C ALA A 56 -20.21 -5.46 -4.44
N SER A 57 -20.68 -6.71 -4.52
CA SER A 57 -21.43 -7.25 -5.68
C SER A 57 -22.63 -6.38 -6.07
N SER A 58 -23.46 -5.95 -5.11
CA SER A 58 -24.62 -5.08 -5.39
C SER A 58 -24.22 -3.73 -5.99
N MET A 59 -23.12 -3.14 -5.52
CA MET A 59 -22.61 -1.85 -5.99
C MET A 59 -22.01 -1.98 -7.40
N ILE A 60 -21.41 -3.13 -7.70
CA ILE A 60 -20.89 -3.45 -9.04
C ILE A 60 -22.06 -3.62 -10.02
N GLU A 61 -23.11 -4.36 -9.66
CA GLU A 61 -24.29 -4.56 -10.52
C GLU A 61 -25.03 -3.25 -10.81
N GLU A 62 -25.20 -2.38 -9.80
CA GLU A 62 -25.72 -1.03 -10.01
C GLU A 62 -24.81 -0.22 -10.93
N GLY A 63 -23.50 -0.32 -10.77
CA GLY A 63 -22.50 0.31 -11.63
C GLY A 63 -22.63 -0.09 -13.09
N ARG A 64 -22.82 -1.38 -13.38
CA ARG A 64 -23.05 -1.87 -14.76
C ARG A 64 -24.27 -1.23 -15.40
N PHE A 65 -25.33 -1.01 -14.63
CA PHE A 65 -26.53 -0.33 -15.11
C PHE A 65 -26.30 1.17 -15.35
N LEU A 66 -25.60 1.85 -14.45
CA LEU A 66 -25.35 3.29 -14.53
C LEU A 66 -24.33 3.68 -15.62
N PHE A 67 -23.34 2.81 -15.88
CA PHE A 67 -22.25 3.08 -16.81
C PHE A 67 -22.14 2.01 -17.91
N PRO A 68 -23.17 1.85 -18.77
CA PRO A 68 -23.16 0.84 -19.82
C PRO A 68 -21.96 1.03 -20.76
N GLY A 69 -21.32 -0.08 -21.16
CA GLY A 69 -20.13 -0.07 -22.00
C GLY A 69 -18.79 -0.09 -21.25
N ASN A 70 -18.81 -0.10 -19.91
CA ASN A 70 -17.61 -0.22 -19.06
C ASN A 70 -17.44 -1.63 -18.47
N ASP A 71 -17.90 -2.66 -19.18
CA ASP A 71 -17.92 -4.04 -18.69
C ASP A 71 -16.56 -4.56 -18.26
N GLU A 72 -15.47 -4.16 -18.94
CA GLU A 72 -14.12 -4.59 -18.57
C GLU A 72 -13.70 -4.09 -17.18
N ILE A 73 -14.09 -2.86 -16.81
CA ILE A 73 -13.84 -2.29 -15.47
C ILE A 73 -14.61 -3.09 -14.42
N PHE A 74 -15.91 -3.30 -14.63
CA PHE A 74 -16.73 -4.02 -13.68
C PHE A 74 -16.38 -5.51 -13.57
N ASN A 75 -15.89 -6.13 -14.65
CA ASN A 75 -15.39 -7.50 -14.61
C ASN A 75 -14.11 -7.60 -13.77
N ALA A 76 -13.19 -6.65 -13.90
CA ALA A 76 -12.01 -6.59 -13.04
C ALA A 76 -12.39 -6.38 -11.57
N LEU A 77 -13.34 -5.49 -11.28
CA LEU A 77 -13.83 -5.23 -9.92
C LEU A 77 -14.57 -6.41 -9.31
N GLN A 78 -15.46 -7.06 -10.07
CA GLN A 78 -16.17 -8.27 -9.63
C GLN A 78 -15.18 -9.39 -9.33
N SER A 79 -14.24 -9.63 -10.24
CA SER A 79 -13.21 -10.66 -10.03
C SER A 79 -12.39 -10.39 -8.78
N TRP A 80 -12.04 -9.12 -8.51
CA TRP A 80 -11.33 -8.75 -7.29
C TRP A 80 -12.17 -8.94 -6.01
N ASN A 81 -13.46 -8.63 -6.07
CA ASN A 81 -14.40 -8.88 -4.97
C ASN A 81 -14.53 -10.38 -4.68
N ASP A 82 -14.66 -11.18 -5.73
CA ASP A 82 -14.88 -12.64 -5.66
C ASP A 82 -13.69 -13.40 -5.07
N LEU A 83 -12.45 -12.91 -5.28
CA LEU A 83 -11.24 -13.50 -4.68
C LEU A 83 -11.31 -13.63 -3.16
N LYS A 84 -12.07 -12.77 -2.47
CA LYS A 84 -12.27 -12.87 -1.02
C LYS A 84 -13.10 -14.09 -0.64
N THR A 85 -14.10 -14.42 -1.45
CA THR A 85 -15.11 -15.45 -1.16
C THR A 85 -14.71 -16.81 -1.71
N PHE A 86 -14.17 -16.84 -2.93
CA PHE A 86 -13.91 -18.06 -3.69
C PHE A 86 -12.42 -18.38 -3.83
N GLY A 87 -11.53 -17.50 -3.36
CA GLY A 87 -10.10 -17.67 -3.53
C GLY A 87 -9.72 -17.74 -5.01
N THR A 88 -8.74 -18.57 -5.35
CA THR A 88 -8.27 -18.78 -6.74
C THR A 88 -8.92 -19.96 -7.44
N ASP A 89 -9.84 -20.69 -6.79
CA ASP A 89 -10.25 -22.03 -7.20
C ASP A 89 -11.22 -22.05 -8.40
N GLU A 90 -11.92 -20.94 -8.67
CA GLU A 90 -12.99 -20.88 -9.69
C GLU A 90 -12.58 -20.27 -11.04
N SER A 91 -11.27 -20.17 -11.32
CA SER A 91 -10.68 -19.44 -12.46
C SER A 91 -10.76 -17.94 -12.26
N THR A 92 -9.60 -17.29 -12.10
CA THR A 92 -9.55 -15.86 -11.87
C THR A 92 -9.33 -15.14 -13.19
N TYR A 93 -10.17 -14.15 -13.47
CA TYR A 93 -10.01 -13.23 -14.60
C TYR A 93 -8.57 -12.73 -14.82
N PHE A 94 -7.81 -12.58 -13.73
CA PHE A 94 -6.45 -12.05 -13.74
C PHE A 94 -5.41 -13.03 -14.32
N ASP A 95 -5.65 -14.34 -14.31
CA ASP A 95 -4.74 -15.33 -14.89
C ASP A 95 -4.60 -15.16 -16.42
N ASP A 96 -5.66 -14.68 -17.06
CA ASP A 96 -5.74 -14.44 -18.50
C ASP A 96 -5.16 -13.08 -18.92
N VAL A 97 -4.90 -12.18 -17.97
CA VAL A 97 -4.35 -10.84 -18.26
C VAL A 97 -2.85 -10.94 -18.51
N LYS A 98 -2.45 -10.94 -19.79
CA LYS A 98 -1.03 -10.89 -20.22
C LYS A 98 -0.54 -9.46 -20.45
N GLU A 99 -1.42 -8.60 -20.94
CA GLU A 99 -1.20 -7.16 -21.10
C GLU A 99 -2.41 -6.43 -20.53
N ALA A 100 -2.16 -5.48 -19.63
CA ALA A 100 -3.23 -4.68 -19.04
C ALA A 100 -3.65 -3.56 -19.99
N LYS A 101 -4.97 -3.35 -20.12
CA LYS A 101 -5.55 -2.36 -21.03
C LYS A 101 -5.75 -0.98 -20.40
N PHE A 102 -5.89 -0.92 -19.08
CA PHE A 102 -6.16 0.30 -18.30
C PHE A 102 -5.59 0.17 -16.88
N GLU A 103 -5.40 1.30 -16.19
CA GLU A 103 -4.76 1.38 -14.86
C GLU A 103 -5.29 0.34 -13.86
N LEU A 104 -6.61 0.29 -13.67
CA LEU A 104 -7.23 -0.60 -12.69
C LEU A 104 -6.92 -2.08 -12.96
N GLN A 105 -6.95 -2.51 -14.23
CA GLN A 105 -6.60 -3.87 -14.59
C GLN A 105 -5.13 -4.16 -14.30
N ALA A 106 -4.23 -3.21 -14.59
CA ALA A 106 -2.80 -3.37 -14.32
C ALA A 106 -2.53 -3.55 -12.83
N VAL A 107 -3.11 -2.68 -11.99
CA VAL A 107 -2.93 -2.68 -10.54
C VAL A 107 -3.50 -3.96 -9.91
N LEU A 108 -4.76 -4.30 -10.22
CA LEU A 108 -5.41 -5.47 -9.61
C LEU A 108 -4.78 -6.79 -10.06
N THR A 109 -4.34 -6.89 -11.32
CA THR A 109 -3.62 -8.08 -11.82
C THR A 109 -2.28 -8.24 -11.09
N ALA A 110 -1.52 -7.16 -10.92
CA ALA A 110 -0.26 -7.20 -10.18
C ALA A 110 -0.47 -7.61 -8.71
N PHE A 111 -1.49 -7.06 -8.05
CA PHE A 111 -1.85 -7.48 -6.69
C PHE A 111 -2.28 -8.94 -6.62
N TYR A 112 -3.04 -9.42 -7.60
CA TYR A 112 -3.42 -10.82 -7.69
C TYR A 112 -2.20 -11.74 -7.79
N MET A 113 -1.29 -11.47 -8.73
CA MET A 113 -0.06 -12.25 -8.93
C MET A 113 0.79 -12.33 -7.65
N VAL A 114 0.95 -11.21 -6.95
CA VAL A 114 1.75 -11.16 -5.73
C VAL A 114 1.04 -11.83 -4.55
N LYS A 115 -0.24 -11.48 -4.31
CA LYS A 115 -0.96 -11.91 -3.12
C LYS A 115 -1.29 -13.40 -3.12
N PHE A 116 -1.62 -13.96 -4.29
CA PHE A 116 -2.08 -15.34 -4.39
C PHE A 116 -1.02 -16.30 -4.92
N HIS A 117 -0.08 -15.83 -5.75
CA HIS A 117 0.97 -16.68 -6.33
C HIS A 117 2.38 -16.37 -5.83
N GLY A 118 2.58 -15.24 -5.13
CA GLY A 118 3.92 -14.77 -4.78
C GLY A 118 4.78 -14.45 -6.00
N ASP A 119 4.16 -14.21 -7.16
CA ASP A 119 4.87 -13.98 -8.43
C ASP A 119 5.16 -12.48 -8.62
N TYR A 120 6.23 -12.03 -7.98
CA TYR A 120 6.70 -10.66 -8.07
C TYR A 120 7.26 -10.31 -9.45
N ASP A 121 7.94 -11.24 -10.11
CA ASP A 121 8.60 -11.01 -11.39
C ASP A 121 7.58 -10.74 -12.51
N SER A 122 6.50 -11.53 -12.56
CA SER A 122 5.41 -11.30 -13.51
C SER A 122 4.66 -10.01 -13.22
N ALA A 123 4.40 -9.69 -11.95
CA ALA A 123 3.74 -8.44 -11.56
C ALA A 123 4.57 -7.20 -11.94
N ILE A 124 5.88 -7.24 -11.69
CA ILE A 124 6.82 -6.18 -12.12
C ILE A 124 6.82 -6.05 -13.64
N SER A 125 6.92 -7.18 -14.36
CA SER A 125 6.95 -7.19 -15.83
C SER A 125 5.67 -6.61 -16.44
N LEU A 126 4.50 -6.97 -15.88
CA LEU A 126 3.20 -6.44 -16.29
C LEU A 126 3.15 -4.90 -16.14
N LEU A 127 3.53 -4.37 -14.97
CA LEU A 127 3.48 -2.93 -14.69
C LEU A 127 4.52 -2.14 -15.51
N VAL A 128 5.71 -2.70 -15.73
CA VAL A 128 6.72 -2.11 -16.62
C VAL A 128 6.17 -2.00 -18.04
N ASN A 129 5.57 -3.06 -18.56
CA ASN A 129 4.97 -3.05 -19.90
C ASN A 129 3.84 -2.01 -20.00
N PHE A 130 2.93 -1.98 -19.02
CA PHE A 130 1.85 -0.99 -18.98
C PHE A 130 2.37 0.46 -19.01
N ASN A 131 3.33 0.78 -18.14
CA ASN A 131 3.92 2.12 -18.07
C ASN A 131 4.67 2.50 -19.35
N ASN A 132 5.27 1.54 -20.06
CA ASN A 132 5.96 1.77 -21.32
C ASN A 132 5.01 1.97 -22.51
N GLN A 133 3.81 1.37 -22.48
CA GLN A 133 2.79 1.56 -23.50
C GLN A 133 2.17 2.96 -23.44
N ASN A 134 2.01 3.51 -22.24
CA ASN A 134 1.44 4.84 -22.01
C ASN A 134 2.44 5.76 -21.29
N PRO A 135 3.62 6.04 -21.90
CA PRO A 135 4.68 6.76 -21.22
C PRO A 135 4.23 8.20 -20.93
N ASN A 136 4.37 8.62 -19.68
CA ASN A 136 3.92 9.91 -19.17
C ASN A 136 2.39 10.08 -19.15
N ASN A 137 1.61 8.99 -19.02
CA ASN A 137 0.20 9.14 -18.66
C ASN A 137 0.06 9.65 -17.23
N LEU A 138 -0.06 10.97 -17.09
CA LEU A 138 -0.14 11.66 -15.81
C LEU A 138 -1.45 11.37 -15.05
N HIS A 139 -2.44 10.75 -15.71
CA HIS A 139 -3.72 10.41 -15.11
C HIS A 139 -3.71 9.02 -14.45
N GLU A 140 -2.71 8.19 -14.74
CA GLU A 140 -2.58 6.82 -14.27
C GLU A 140 -1.26 6.64 -13.50
N LEU A 141 -1.23 7.18 -12.27
CA LEU A 141 -0.01 7.17 -11.45
C LEU A 141 0.08 5.95 -10.53
N GLU A 142 -1.03 5.25 -10.28
CA GLU A 142 -1.06 4.11 -9.36
C GLU A 142 -0.12 2.96 -9.78
N PRO A 143 0.05 2.63 -11.08
CA PRO A 143 0.98 1.59 -11.53
C PRO A 143 2.44 1.93 -11.18
N TYR A 144 2.82 3.22 -11.18
CA TYR A 144 4.15 3.65 -10.75
C TYR A 144 4.35 3.43 -9.25
N LEU A 145 3.34 3.74 -8.44
CA LEU A 145 3.36 3.52 -6.98
C LEU A 145 3.55 2.03 -6.66
N VAL A 146 2.73 1.16 -7.26
CA VAL A 146 2.81 -0.28 -7.05
C VAL A 146 4.16 -0.81 -7.54
N LEU A 147 4.63 -0.38 -8.72
CA LEU A 147 5.91 -0.84 -9.25
C LEU A 147 7.10 -0.45 -8.36
N ILE A 148 7.12 0.78 -7.81
CA ILE A 148 8.14 1.17 -6.82
C ILE A 148 8.02 0.30 -5.57
N GLN A 149 6.82 0.09 -5.05
CA GLN A 149 6.62 -0.78 -3.89
C GLN A 149 7.19 -2.19 -4.13
N LEU A 150 6.91 -2.80 -5.28
CA LEU A 150 7.41 -4.13 -5.62
C LEU A 150 8.94 -4.17 -5.73
N TYR A 151 9.56 -3.17 -6.36
CA TYR A 151 11.02 -3.09 -6.40
C TYR A 151 11.63 -2.97 -5.00
N LEU A 152 11.02 -2.19 -4.12
CA LEU A 152 11.50 -2.04 -2.74
C LEU A 152 11.34 -3.33 -1.94
N ILE A 153 10.23 -4.04 -2.09
CA ILE A 153 10.00 -5.36 -1.45
C ILE A 153 11.01 -6.40 -1.94
N GLN A 154 11.36 -6.37 -3.24
CA GLN A 154 12.38 -7.25 -3.83
C GLN A 154 13.81 -6.76 -3.60
N GLU A 155 14.01 -5.79 -2.71
CA GLU A 155 15.32 -5.18 -2.37
C GLU A 155 16.06 -4.60 -3.59
N ASN A 156 15.35 -4.35 -4.69
CA ASN A 156 15.90 -3.81 -5.94
C ASN A 156 15.84 -2.27 -5.96
N TYR A 157 16.60 -1.66 -5.05
CA TYR A 157 16.69 -0.20 -4.93
C TYR A 157 17.18 0.48 -6.21
N THR A 158 18.01 -0.19 -7.01
CA THR A 158 18.53 0.36 -8.27
C THR A 158 17.41 0.67 -9.25
N GLU A 159 16.50 -0.27 -9.49
CA GLU A 159 15.36 -0.06 -10.39
C GLU A 159 14.32 0.89 -9.80
N ALA A 160 14.04 0.80 -8.48
CA ALA A 160 13.18 1.76 -7.79
C ALA A 160 13.69 3.21 -7.97
N LYS A 161 15.00 3.43 -7.80
CA LYS A 161 15.63 4.73 -7.98
C LYS A 161 15.57 5.23 -9.42
N LYS A 162 15.79 4.37 -10.42
CA LYS A 162 15.66 4.75 -11.84
C LYS A 162 14.22 5.17 -12.16
N LEU A 163 13.24 4.42 -11.67
CA LEU A 163 11.83 4.73 -11.87
C LEU A 163 11.46 6.05 -11.19
N TYR A 164 11.89 6.25 -9.95
CA TYR A 164 11.68 7.51 -9.23
C TYR A 164 12.30 8.70 -9.97
N GLN A 165 13.53 8.58 -10.46
CA GLN A 165 14.18 9.63 -11.28
C GLN A 165 13.44 9.92 -12.58
N SER A 166 12.78 8.92 -13.18
CA SER A 166 11.89 9.15 -14.33
C SER A 166 10.65 9.91 -13.90
N PHE A 167 10.05 9.51 -12.78
CA PHE A 167 8.87 10.13 -12.20
C PHE A 167 9.11 11.60 -11.78
N GLN A 168 10.32 11.94 -11.35
CA GLN A 168 10.73 13.33 -11.05
C GLN A 168 10.74 14.26 -12.27
N LYS A 169 10.74 13.72 -13.50
CA LYS A 169 10.68 14.51 -14.74
C LYS A 169 9.25 14.88 -15.14
N PHE A 170 8.24 14.39 -14.41
CA PHE A 170 6.85 14.73 -14.67
C PHE A 170 6.61 16.24 -14.41
N PRO A 171 5.57 16.83 -15.02
CA PRO A 171 5.27 18.24 -14.83
C PRO A 171 5.11 18.60 -13.34
N PRO A 172 5.45 19.82 -12.91
CA PRO A 172 5.37 20.21 -11.50
C PRO A 172 4.02 19.92 -10.82
N SER A 173 2.93 19.99 -11.57
CA SER A 173 1.57 19.71 -11.08
C SER A 173 1.34 18.25 -10.66
N SER A 174 2.17 17.31 -11.10
CA SER A 174 2.07 15.91 -10.65
C SER A 174 2.45 15.76 -9.17
N ARG A 175 3.19 16.72 -8.60
CA ARG A 175 3.61 16.72 -7.19
C ARG A 175 2.46 17.01 -6.23
N ASP A 176 1.36 17.57 -6.73
CA ASP A 176 0.14 17.76 -5.95
C ASP A 176 -0.60 16.43 -5.72
N SER A 177 -0.22 15.36 -6.45
CA SER A 177 -0.84 14.06 -6.28
C SER A 177 -0.39 13.37 -5.00
N ILE A 178 -1.36 12.86 -4.24
CA ILE A 178 -1.09 12.01 -3.07
C ILE A 178 -0.24 10.78 -3.45
N ILE A 179 -0.45 10.21 -4.63
CA ILE A 179 0.33 9.07 -5.13
C ILE A 179 1.81 9.46 -5.25
N TYR A 180 2.08 10.66 -5.76
CA TYR A 180 3.43 11.18 -5.89
C TYR A 180 4.07 11.37 -4.52
N GLN A 181 3.35 11.98 -3.59
CA GLN A 181 3.85 12.29 -2.26
C GLN A 181 4.14 11.02 -1.45
N VAL A 182 3.25 10.02 -1.52
CA VAL A 182 3.47 8.71 -0.89
C VAL A 182 4.71 8.03 -1.48
N LEU A 183 4.81 7.96 -2.81
CA LEU A 183 5.95 7.36 -3.51
C LEU A 183 7.28 8.07 -3.15
N GLU A 184 7.30 9.40 -3.19
CA GLU A 184 8.45 10.21 -2.81
C GLU A 184 8.84 9.97 -1.35
N SER A 185 7.87 9.89 -0.43
CA SER A 185 8.13 9.61 0.99
C SER A 185 8.84 8.26 1.21
N TRP A 186 8.46 7.21 0.48
CA TRP A 186 9.12 5.91 0.59
C TRP A 186 10.56 5.97 0.08
N MET A 187 10.76 6.60 -1.08
CA MET A 187 12.09 6.76 -1.66
C MET A 187 13.01 7.59 -0.78
N LEU A 188 12.52 8.68 -0.20
CA LEU A 188 13.27 9.52 0.73
C LEU A 188 13.62 8.79 2.02
N SER A 189 12.66 8.10 2.64
CA SER A 189 12.89 7.27 3.84
C SER A 189 14.00 6.23 3.61
N ILE A 190 13.94 5.48 2.50
CA ILE A 190 14.90 4.42 2.18
C ILE A 190 16.26 4.99 1.79
N GLN A 191 16.29 6.12 1.08
CA GLN A 191 17.53 6.83 0.79
C GLN A 191 18.26 7.25 2.09
N GLY A 192 17.50 7.48 3.16
CA GLY A 192 18.00 7.80 4.49
C GLY A 192 18.62 9.19 4.56
N GLY A 193 19.22 9.50 5.71
CA GLY A 193 19.69 10.84 6.05
C GLY A 193 18.60 11.67 6.72
N SER A 194 18.99 12.48 7.70
CA SER A 194 18.06 13.16 8.60
C SER A 194 17.03 14.02 7.86
N ASP A 195 17.44 14.76 6.83
CA ASP A 195 16.54 15.63 6.05
C ASP A 195 15.51 14.81 5.27
N ASN A 196 15.92 13.72 4.61
CA ASN A 196 15.01 12.89 3.81
C ASN A 196 13.98 12.17 4.69
N ILE A 197 14.43 11.63 5.84
CA ILE A 197 13.53 10.97 6.80
C ILE A 197 12.59 12.02 7.42
N SER A 198 13.09 13.22 7.76
CA SER A 198 12.27 14.31 8.28
C SER A 198 11.21 14.77 7.27
N ASN A 199 11.56 14.93 5.99
CA ASN A 199 10.61 15.27 4.93
C ASN A 199 9.50 14.22 4.81
N SER A 200 9.87 12.94 4.86
CA SER A 200 8.91 11.83 4.87
C SER A 200 8.01 11.88 6.10
N TYR A 201 8.60 12.13 7.28
CA TYR A 201 7.86 12.25 8.54
C TYR A 201 6.84 13.40 8.49
N TYR A 202 7.25 14.59 8.06
CA TYR A 202 6.36 15.75 7.99
C TYR A 202 5.18 15.54 7.04
N PHE A 203 5.41 14.85 5.91
CA PHE A 203 4.32 14.47 5.01
C PHE A 203 3.25 13.63 5.74
N TYR A 204 3.63 12.52 6.39
CA TYR A 204 2.67 11.70 7.12
C TYR A 204 2.07 12.41 8.34
N TYR A 205 2.84 13.29 8.99
CA TYR A 205 2.35 14.07 10.11
C TYR A 205 1.29 15.08 9.68
N GLU A 206 1.45 15.71 8.51
CA GLU A 206 0.44 16.59 7.91
C GLU A 206 -0.86 15.83 7.61
N LEU A 207 -0.79 14.57 7.17
CA LEU A 207 -1.98 13.75 6.92
C LEU A 207 -2.82 13.53 8.18
N LEU A 208 -2.22 13.55 9.38
CA LEU A 208 -2.95 13.46 10.66
C LEU A 208 -3.83 14.68 10.95
N SER A 209 -3.66 15.79 10.23
CA SER A 209 -4.57 16.94 10.33
C SER A 209 -5.98 16.65 9.79
N THR A 210 -6.12 15.56 9.02
CA THR A 210 -7.42 15.08 8.52
C THR A 210 -8.21 14.36 9.62
N GLU A 211 -9.54 14.40 9.53
CA GLU A 211 -10.43 13.67 10.45
C GLU A 211 -10.51 12.18 10.10
N PHE A 212 -10.25 11.30 11.08
CA PHE A 212 -10.29 9.84 10.95
C PHE A 212 -11.38 9.17 11.81
N GLU A 213 -12.40 9.91 12.27
CA GLU A 213 -13.39 9.40 13.25
C GLU A 213 -14.04 8.07 12.83
N ASN A 214 -14.33 7.91 11.54
CA ASN A 214 -14.95 6.70 11.00
C ASN A 214 -13.95 5.71 10.41
N ASP A 215 -12.65 6.04 10.43
CA ASP A 215 -11.59 5.29 9.75
C ASP A 215 -10.39 5.07 10.67
N PRO A 216 -10.56 4.35 11.80
CA PRO A 216 -9.47 4.09 12.74
C PRO A 216 -8.29 3.35 12.08
N GLN A 217 -8.54 2.56 11.04
CA GLN A 217 -7.49 1.90 10.24
C GLN A 217 -6.57 2.88 9.51
N GLY A 218 -7.10 4.01 9.03
CA GLY A 218 -6.31 5.05 8.37
C GLY A 218 -5.40 5.77 9.35
N LYS A 219 -5.95 6.15 10.50
CA LYS A 219 -5.15 6.74 11.58
C LYS A 219 -4.09 5.78 12.10
N PHE A 220 -4.44 4.51 12.29
CA PHE A 220 -3.51 3.45 12.69
C PHE A 220 -2.36 3.31 11.69
N HIS A 221 -2.66 3.28 10.38
CA HIS A 221 -1.66 3.18 9.34
C HIS A 221 -0.66 4.35 9.40
N ILE A 222 -1.16 5.59 9.43
CA ILE A 222 -0.30 6.79 9.44
C ILE A 222 0.56 6.84 10.70
N LEU A 223 -0.02 6.58 11.88
CA LEU A 223 0.75 6.54 13.12
C LEU A 223 1.80 5.43 13.11
N SER A 224 1.51 4.27 12.53
CA SER A 224 2.48 3.17 12.39
C SER A 224 3.65 3.55 11.47
N VAL A 225 3.39 4.28 10.39
CA VAL A 225 4.45 4.83 9.52
C VAL A 225 5.28 5.87 10.27
N LEU A 226 4.65 6.81 10.98
CA LEU A 226 5.35 7.80 11.80
C LEU A 226 6.19 7.15 12.89
N PHE A 227 5.70 6.07 13.50
CA PHE A 227 6.46 5.28 14.46
C PHE A 227 7.74 4.73 13.80
N ALA A 228 7.62 4.07 12.65
CA ALA A 228 8.78 3.54 11.91
C ALA A 228 9.80 4.62 11.52
N LEU A 229 9.34 5.78 11.04
CA LEU A 229 10.22 6.91 10.69
C LEU A 229 10.90 7.51 11.92
N THR A 230 10.19 7.61 13.04
CA THR A 230 10.73 8.07 14.33
C THR A 230 11.83 7.13 14.84
N LEU A 231 11.67 5.82 14.66
CA LEU A 231 12.74 4.84 14.93
C LEU A 231 13.97 5.07 14.06
N GLN A 232 13.79 5.34 12.76
CA GLN A 232 14.92 5.65 11.85
C GLN A 232 15.67 6.93 12.29
N MET A 233 14.96 7.92 12.83
CA MET A 233 15.56 9.14 13.41
C MET A 233 16.18 8.94 14.80
N LYS A 234 15.97 7.78 15.44
CA LYS A 234 16.41 7.44 16.81
C LYS A 234 15.79 8.31 17.90
N HIS A 235 14.60 8.83 17.65
CA HIS A 235 13.82 9.65 18.58
C HIS A 235 12.94 8.75 19.47
N TYR A 236 13.57 7.96 20.34
CA TYR A 236 12.88 6.89 21.07
C TYR A 236 11.79 7.36 22.05
N PRO A 237 11.93 8.49 22.77
CA PRO A 237 10.83 9.03 23.59
C PRO A 237 9.58 9.32 22.76
N GLU A 238 9.74 9.97 21.61
CA GLU A 238 8.66 10.29 20.68
C GLU A 238 8.06 9.02 20.07
N ALA A 239 8.88 8.00 19.82
CA ALA A 239 8.40 6.69 19.38
C ALA A 239 7.51 6.03 20.45
N GLN A 240 7.85 6.15 21.73
CA GLN A 240 7.00 5.65 22.82
C GLN A 240 5.66 6.38 22.86
N GLU A 241 5.64 7.71 22.72
CA GLU A 241 4.40 8.50 22.66
C GLU A 241 3.49 8.07 21.49
N LEU A 242 4.08 7.81 20.32
CA LEU A 242 3.35 7.27 19.16
C LEU A 242 2.81 5.86 19.43
N ALA A 243 3.59 4.99 20.08
CA ALA A 243 3.14 3.65 20.45
C ALA A 243 1.96 3.70 21.43
N ASP A 244 2.00 4.59 22.41
CA ASP A 244 0.90 4.80 23.36
C ASP A 244 -0.36 5.29 22.64
N GLN A 245 -0.22 6.25 21.71
CA GLN A 245 -1.33 6.72 20.88
C GLN A 245 -1.92 5.60 20.01
N ILE A 246 -1.09 4.78 19.36
CA ILE A 246 -1.54 3.64 18.55
C ILE A 246 -2.33 2.65 19.42
N ALA A 247 -1.84 2.35 20.62
CA ALA A 247 -2.51 1.44 21.54
C ALA A 247 -3.92 1.93 21.93
N THR A 248 -4.13 3.24 22.06
CA THR A 248 -5.47 3.79 22.36
C THR A 248 -6.50 3.58 21.25
N LEU A 249 -6.07 3.31 20.01
CA LEU A 249 -6.98 3.08 18.88
C LEU A 249 -7.69 1.72 18.96
N GLY A 250 -7.11 0.74 19.67
CA GLY A 250 -7.69 -0.61 19.78
C GLY A 250 -7.89 -1.31 18.43
N TYR A 251 -7.06 -1.00 17.43
CA TYR A 251 -7.17 -1.57 16.09
C TYR A 251 -6.65 -3.02 16.06
N GLU A 252 -7.39 -3.92 15.42
CA GLU A 252 -7.07 -5.36 15.32
C GLU A 252 -7.05 -5.86 13.85
N GLY A 253 -6.83 -4.96 12.88
CA GLY A 253 -6.84 -5.33 11.47
C GLY A 253 -5.49 -5.81 10.91
N PRO A 254 -5.41 -6.11 9.60
CA PRO A 254 -4.26 -6.79 9.00
C PRO A 254 -2.93 -6.01 9.09
N GLN A 255 -2.98 -4.68 9.15
CA GLN A 255 -1.79 -3.82 9.31
C GLN A 255 -1.12 -3.97 10.70
N GLN A 256 -1.76 -4.68 11.64
CA GLN A 256 -1.20 -4.95 12.96
C GLN A 256 0.13 -5.71 12.87
N ALA A 257 0.29 -6.60 11.90
CA ALA A 257 1.51 -7.39 11.73
C ALA A 257 2.75 -6.51 11.50
N ASP A 258 2.63 -5.51 10.61
CA ASP A 258 3.73 -4.58 10.32
C ASP A 258 4.06 -3.71 11.54
N TYR A 259 3.04 -3.29 12.29
CA TYR A 259 3.23 -2.56 13.55
C TYR A 259 3.95 -3.41 14.61
N ILE A 260 3.57 -4.68 14.78
CA ILE A 260 4.25 -5.61 15.71
C ILE A 260 5.72 -5.79 15.30
N ALA A 261 6.01 -5.89 14.00
CA ALA A 261 7.38 -5.95 13.51
C ALA A 261 8.19 -4.69 13.89
N ASN A 262 7.58 -3.50 13.79
CA ASN A 262 8.22 -2.27 14.25
C ASN A 262 8.40 -2.25 15.77
N GLN A 263 7.45 -2.78 16.54
CA GLN A 263 7.58 -2.91 18.00
C GLN A 263 8.74 -3.83 18.39
N ILE A 264 9.00 -4.91 17.66
CA ILE A 264 10.16 -5.78 17.86
C ILE A 264 11.46 -4.98 17.71
N ALA A 265 11.57 -4.18 16.65
CA ALA A 265 12.73 -3.33 16.45
C ALA A 265 12.89 -2.31 17.58
N PHE A 266 11.80 -1.66 17.99
CA PHE A 266 11.81 -0.71 19.11
C PHE A 266 12.22 -1.34 20.44
N ASP A 267 11.75 -2.56 20.74
CA ASP A 267 12.08 -3.28 21.96
C ASP A 267 13.58 -3.64 22.02
N TYR A 268 14.17 -4.07 20.91
CA TYR A 268 15.63 -4.23 20.83
C TYR A 268 16.40 -2.93 21.05
N LEU A 269 15.89 -1.79 20.53
CA LEU A 269 16.58 -0.50 20.61
C LEU A 269 16.48 0.17 21.98
N THR A 270 15.47 -0.18 22.80
CA THR A 270 15.16 0.54 24.04
C THR A 270 15.13 -0.32 25.29
N LYS A 271 14.99 -1.65 25.15
CA LYS A 271 14.79 -2.60 26.24
C LYS A 271 15.61 -3.88 26.06
N ASP A 272 16.69 -3.83 25.26
CA ASP A 272 17.59 -4.96 24.99
C ASP A 272 16.88 -6.25 24.51
N GLY A 273 15.66 -6.13 23.98
CA GLY A 273 14.87 -7.25 23.46
C GLY A 273 14.07 -8.05 24.48
N ASP A 274 13.85 -7.52 25.69
CA ASP A 274 13.11 -8.17 26.79
C ASP A 274 11.76 -8.77 26.38
N ASN A 275 11.01 -8.12 25.48
CA ASN A 275 9.66 -8.54 25.06
C ASN A 275 9.63 -9.19 23.67
N VAL A 276 10.74 -9.21 22.95
CA VAL A 276 10.80 -9.70 21.56
C VAL A 276 10.26 -11.12 21.42
N GLY A 277 10.54 -12.01 22.37
CA GLY A 277 10.03 -13.38 22.35
C GLY A 277 8.49 -13.48 22.37
N ALA A 278 7.81 -12.55 23.05
CA ALA A 278 6.35 -12.48 23.06
C ALA A 278 5.83 -11.84 21.76
N LEU A 279 6.46 -10.75 21.31
CA LEU A 279 6.08 -10.05 20.08
C LEU A 279 6.26 -10.94 18.83
N LEU A 280 7.32 -11.74 18.74
CA LEU A 280 7.51 -12.70 17.65
C LEU A 280 6.41 -13.76 17.61
N LYS A 281 5.93 -14.22 18.78
CA LYS A 281 4.80 -15.16 18.85
C LYS A 281 3.52 -14.50 18.36
N GLN A 282 3.26 -13.25 18.77
CA GLN A 282 2.11 -12.48 18.29
C GLN A 282 2.18 -12.26 16.77
N LEU A 283 3.36 -11.90 16.25
CA LEU A 283 3.58 -11.73 14.81
C LEU A 283 3.30 -13.02 14.05
N TYR A 284 3.83 -14.15 14.53
CA TYR A 284 3.58 -15.46 13.91
C TYR A 284 2.10 -15.84 13.91
N GLN A 285 1.37 -15.52 14.97
CA GLN A 285 -0.08 -15.76 15.06
C GLN A 285 -0.87 -14.86 14.11
N SER A 286 -0.45 -13.61 13.93
CA SER A 286 -1.14 -12.62 13.08
C SER A 286 -0.83 -12.80 11.60
N ASN A 287 0.44 -13.05 11.25
CA ASN A 287 0.90 -13.23 9.88
C ASN A 287 2.16 -14.12 9.86
N PRO A 288 2.01 -15.45 9.71
CA PRO A 288 3.14 -16.38 9.73
C PRO A 288 4.10 -16.20 8.54
N GLU A 289 3.63 -15.57 7.46
CA GLU A 289 4.39 -15.31 6.24
C GLU A 289 5.02 -13.90 6.22
N HIS A 290 4.96 -13.17 7.33
CA HIS A 290 5.52 -11.82 7.44
C HIS A 290 7.02 -11.81 7.13
N HIS A 291 7.49 -10.81 6.37
CA HIS A 291 8.86 -10.75 5.87
C HIS A 291 9.92 -10.83 6.98
N LEU A 292 9.71 -10.16 8.12
CA LEU A 292 10.60 -10.26 9.30
C LEU A 292 10.80 -11.71 9.77
N LEU A 293 9.76 -12.55 9.75
CA LEU A 293 9.85 -13.94 10.18
C LEU A 293 10.65 -14.79 9.16
N LYS A 294 10.46 -14.52 7.87
CA LYS A 294 11.21 -15.16 6.78
C LYS A 294 12.69 -14.82 6.85
N ASP A 295 13.02 -13.54 7.03
CA ASP A 295 14.41 -13.07 7.18
C ASP A 295 15.06 -13.65 8.43
N LEU A 296 14.37 -13.63 9.58
CA LEU A 296 14.86 -14.22 10.82
C LEU A 296 15.16 -15.72 10.67
N LYS A 297 14.27 -16.47 10.01
CA LYS A 297 14.48 -17.89 9.72
C LYS A 297 15.71 -18.10 8.85
N SER A 298 15.81 -17.39 7.73
CA SER A 298 16.95 -17.46 6.81
C SER A 298 18.28 -17.17 7.52
N LYS A 299 18.33 -16.13 8.36
CA LYS A 299 19.52 -15.77 9.14
C LYS A 299 19.90 -16.83 10.17
N ASN A 300 18.92 -17.41 10.85
CA ASN A 300 19.15 -18.50 11.81
C ASN A 300 19.66 -19.77 11.13
N ASP A 301 19.10 -20.13 9.97
CA ASP A 301 19.53 -21.29 9.19
C ASP A 301 20.99 -21.11 8.73
N ASN A 302 21.33 -19.95 8.18
CA ASN A 302 22.71 -19.60 7.80
C ASN A 302 23.68 -19.64 9.00
N PHE A 303 23.26 -19.14 10.16
CA PHE A 303 24.09 -19.19 11.37
C PHE A 303 24.34 -20.63 11.85
N ASN A 304 23.32 -21.49 11.80
CA ASN A 304 23.45 -22.90 12.13
C ASN A 304 24.40 -23.63 11.18
N GLU A 305 24.36 -23.33 9.88
CA GLU A 305 25.31 -23.86 8.90
C GLU A 305 26.75 -23.46 9.22
N ILE A 306 26.97 -22.20 9.61
CA ILE A 306 28.28 -21.70 10.05
C ILE A 306 28.75 -22.47 11.29
N ILE A 307 27.91 -22.61 12.32
CA ILE A 307 28.26 -23.38 13.53
C ILE A 307 28.67 -24.81 13.16
N ALA A 308 27.86 -25.50 12.35
CA ALA A 308 28.13 -26.88 11.96
C ALA A 308 29.47 -27.02 11.24
N LYS A 309 29.81 -26.05 10.37
CA LYS A 309 31.10 -26.01 9.66
C LYS A 309 32.30 -25.89 10.60
N TYR A 310 32.18 -25.12 11.70
CA TYR A 310 33.28 -24.90 12.65
C TYR A 310 33.30 -25.87 13.84
N GLN A 311 32.23 -26.63 14.08
CA GLN A 311 32.21 -27.72 15.07
C GLN A 311 32.73 -29.06 14.52
N ALA A 312 32.71 -29.24 13.20
CA ALA A 312 33.25 -30.43 12.52
C ALA A 312 34.78 -30.37 12.30
N ALA A 313 35.45 -29.30 12.76
CA ALA A 313 36.90 -29.08 12.70
C ALA A 313 37.53 -29.27 14.10
#